data_AF-A0AAV6CKD8-F1
#
_entry.id   AF-A0AAV6CKD8-F1
#
_cell.length_a   1.000
_cell.length_b   1.000
_cell.length_c   1.000
_cell.angle_alpha   90.00
_cell.angle_beta   90.00
_cell.angle_gamma   90.00
#
_symmetry.space_group_name_H-M   'P 1'
#
loop_
_entity.id
_entity.type
_entity.pdbx_description
1 polymer ?
#
loop_
_entity_poly.entity_id
_entity_poly.type
_entity_poly.pdbx_seq_one_letter_code
_entity_poly.pdbx_strand_id
1 'polypeptide(L)'
;MKRRWIILIFAAVGVWFGATSYTELQSARGQLAGSQLADENLDRQKAELAEQVAALRETNRAGSINLAAHTGELRLLLERKPVQHAVWNEPPAQWPAWEPDSPFIWVPKTQIDHLAFDIFDGSGRILPQFTNLFALTRRQTEALNRELRDIVEQYSALELRHAHPTNSHLPGIDPSQGPALTIEVPEFAQEAEPLKVQFDQALRKNLGQQRAEMMMNVGRSWIGERLNNFGAQPRKISIQRRTTDSYYIAMQSSAGWLSMGRPNLEGLVPPHLITFFEPLLAQHDERSSK
;
A
#
# COMPACT_ATOMS: atom_id res chain seq x y z
N MET A 1 -70.45 22.05 -52.64
CA MET A 1 -69.25 22.40 -51.85
C MET A 1 -68.88 21.44 -50.70
N LYS A 2 -69.79 20.60 -50.17
CA LYS A 2 -69.50 19.75 -48.98
C LYS A 2 -68.58 18.53 -49.20
N ARG A 3 -68.39 18.06 -50.44
CA ARG A 3 -67.64 16.82 -50.74
C ARG A 3 -66.11 16.99 -50.82
N ARG A 4 -65.61 18.22 -50.98
CA ARG A 4 -64.17 18.53 -51.05
C ARG A 4 -63.49 18.64 -49.67
N TRP A 5 -64.25 18.96 -48.62
CA TRP A 5 -63.73 19.08 -47.26
C TRP A 5 -63.45 17.73 -46.59
N ILE A 6 -64.23 16.68 -46.91
CA ILE A 6 -64.05 15.35 -46.35
C ILE A 6 -62.72 14.71 -46.81
N ILE A 7 -62.35 14.90 -48.08
CA ILE A 7 -61.10 14.35 -48.64
C ILE A 7 -59.86 15.01 -48.01
N LEU A 8 -59.93 16.32 -47.72
CA LEU A 8 -58.85 17.04 -47.04
C LEU A 8 -58.65 16.59 -45.59
N ILE A 9 -59.73 16.27 -44.87
CA ILE A 9 -59.65 15.76 -43.49
C ILE A 9 -59.01 14.36 -43.47
N PHE A 10 -59.41 13.46 -44.38
CA PHE A 10 -58.79 12.13 -44.46
C PHE A 10 -57.31 12.17 -44.86
N ALA A 11 -56.91 13.09 -45.74
CA ALA A 11 -55.51 13.29 -46.09
C ALA A 11 -54.69 13.84 -44.91
N ALA A 12 -55.24 14.79 -44.14
CA ALA A 12 -54.59 15.35 -42.97
C ALA A 12 -54.43 14.33 -41.83
N VAL A 13 -55.43 13.47 -41.61
CA VAL A 13 -55.36 12.39 -40.60
C VAL A 13 -54.35 11.31 -41.00
N GLY A 14 -54.25 10.97 -42.29
CA GLY A 14 -53.25 10.02 -42.79
C GLY A 14 -51.81 10.53 -42.67
N VAL A 15 -51.58 11.83 -42.91
CA VAL A 15 -50.26 12.47 -42.73
C VAL A 15 -49.89 12.57 -41.25
N TRP A 16 -50.85 12.84 -40.36
CA TRP A 16 -50.60 12.93 -38.92
C TRP A 16 -50.28 11.55 -38.30
N PHE A 17 -51.04 10.51 -38.65
CA PHE A 17 -50.74 9.13 -38.22
C PHE A 17 -49.42 8.61 -38.81
N GLY A 18 -49.09 8.94 -40.06
CA GLY A 18 -47.81 8.56 -40.67
C GLY A 18 -46.61 9.24 -40.02
N ALA A 19 -46.75 10.51 -39.64
CA ALA A 19 -45.68 11.28 -38.99
C ALA A 19 -45.38 10.78 -37.57
N THR A 20 -46.40 10.44 -36.76
CA THR A 20 -46.20 9.92 -35.40
C THR A 20 -45.59 8.52 -35.41
N SER A 21 -46.03 7.66 -36.34
CA SER A 21 -45.49 6.31 -36.53
C SER A 21 -44.01 6.34 -36.94
N TYR A 22 -43.62 7.34 -37.74
CA TYR A 22 -42.24 7.49 -38.20
C TYR A 22 -41.30 7.94 -37.07
N THR A 23 -41.76 8.83 -36.19
CA THR A 23 -40.97 9.27 -35.03
C THR A 23 -40.74 8.17 -34.00
N GLU A 24 -41.73 7.32 -33.75
CA GLU A 24 -41.61 6.18 -32.83
C GLU A 24 -40.61 5.13 -33.35
N LEU A 25 -40.66 4.85 -34.66
CA LEU A 25 -39.71 3.95 -35.33
C LEU A 25 -38.27 4.47 -35.28
N GLN A 26 -38.06 5.78 -35.43
CA GLN A 26 -36.73 6.38 -35.32
C GLN A 26 -36.22 6.37 -33.88
N SER A 27 -37.06 6.63 -32.88
CA SER A 27 -36.67 6.51 -31.47
C SER A 27 -36.34 5.06 -31.08
N ALA A 28 -37.11 4.09 -31.57
CA ALA A 28 -36.86 2.68 -31.31
C ALA A 28 -35.55 2.22 -31.94
N ARG A 29 -35.24 2.66 -33.17
CA ARG A 29 -33.95 2.40 -33.84
C ARG A 29 -32.78 3.06 -33.12
N GLY A 30 -32.96 4.28 -32.62
CA GLY A 30 -31.95 4.97 -31.81
C GLY A 30 -31.66 4.26 -30.49
N GLN A 31 -32.68 3.73 -29.81
CA GLN A 31 -32.52 2.94 -28.59
C GLN A 31 -31.80 1.61 -28.85
N LEU A 32 -32.12 0.94 -29.96
CA LEU A 32 -31.49 -0.33 -30.34
C LEU A 32 -30.00 -0.14 -30.73
N ALA A 33 -29.67 0.95 -31.43
CA ALA A 33 -28.28 1.31 -31.72
C ALA A 33 -27.51 1.69 -30.45
N GLY A 34 -28.17 2.40 -29.51
CA GLY A 34 -27.60 2.74 -28.21
C GLY A 34 -27.32 1.52 -27.33
N SER A 35 -28.22 0.52 -27.33
CA SER A 35 -28.00 -0.72 -26.58
C SER A 35 -26.88 -1.56 -27.16
N GLN A 36 -26.77 -1.63 -28.50
CA GLN A 36 -25.68 -2.35 -29.18
C GLN A 36 -24.32 -1.75 -28.86
N LEU A 37 -24.20 -0.42 -28.84
CA LEU A 37 -22.95 0.25 -28.45
C LEU A 37 -22.61 0.07 -26.97
N ALA A 38 -23.63 -0.01 -26.10
CA ALA A 38 -23.44 -0.30 -24.68
C ALA A 38 -22.93 -1.74 -24.47
N ASP A 39 -23.49 -2.71 -25.19
CA ASP A 39 -23.05 -4.10 -25.14
C ASP A 39 -21.61 -4.26 -25.67
N GLU A 40 -21.27 -3.60 -26.78
CA GLU A 40 -19.89 -3.60 -27.31
C GLU A 40 -18.88 -2.99 -26.32
N ASN A 41 -19.25 -1.89 -25.65
CA ASN A 41 -18.39 -1.28 -24.63
C ASN A 41 -18.24 -2.18 -23.40
N LEU A 42 -19.32 -2.84 -22.98
CA LEU A 42 -19.30 -3.79 -21.87
C LEU A 42 -18.39 -4.98 -22.19
N ASP A 43 -18.44 -5.50 -23.41
CA ASP A 43 -17.61 -6.62 -23.85
C ASP A 43 -16.13 -6.22 -23.96
N ARG A 44 -15.81 -4.99 -24.40
CA ARG A 44 -14.44 -4.45 -24.33
C ARG A 44 -13.94 -4.34 -22.89
N GLN A 45 -14.76 -3.81 -21.99
CA GLN A 45 -14.38 -3.72 -20.57
C GLN A 45 -14.15 -5.09 -19.94
N LYS A 46 -14.97 -6.08 -20.28
CA LYS A 46 -14.77 -7.47 -19.84
C LYS A 46 -13.47 -8.07 -20.39
N ALA A 47 -13.15 -7.82 -21.66
CA ALA A 47 -11.91 -8.30 -22.27
C ALA A 47 -10.68 -7.65 -21.62
N GLU A 48 -10.71 -6.33 -21.39
CA GLU A 48 -9.63 -5.59 -20.72
C GLU A 48 -9.46 -6.05 -19.26
N LEU A 49 -10.56 -6.26 -18.53
CA LEU A 49 -10.51 -6.80 -17.17
C LEU A 49 -9.96 -8.24 -17.15
N ALA A 50 -10.34 -9.08 -18.12
CA ALA A 50 -9.82 -10.43 -18.24
C ALA A 50 -8.31 -10.44 -18.51
N GLU A 51 -7.82 -9.52 -19.33
CA GLU A 51 -6.39 -9.32 -19.60
C GLU A 51 -5.64 -8.83 -18.35
N GLN A 52 -6.19 -7.85 -17.62
CA GLN A 52 -5.62 -7.37 -16.35
C GLN A 52 -5.59 -8.48 -15.29
N VAL A 53 -6.65 -9.28 -15.17
CA VAL A 53 -6.70 -10.44 -14.26
C VAL A 53 -5.69 -11.50 -14.67
N ALA A 54 -5.49 -11.75 -15.96
CA ALA A 54 -4.46 -12.67 -16.45
C ALA A 54 -3.05 -12.15 -16.14
N ALA A 55 -2.77 -10.87 -16.35
CA ALA A 55 -1.49 -10.23 -16.03
C ALA A 55 -1.20 -10.24 -14.52
N LEU A 56 -2.21 -9.97 -13.68
CA LEU A 56 -2.11 -10.06 -12.22
C LEU A 56 -1.89 -11.50 -11.76
N ARG A 57 -2.56 -12.48 -12.37
CA ARG A 57 -2.32 -13.90 -12.09
C ARG A 57 -0.91 -14.31 -12.46
N GLU A 58 -0.37 -13.83 -13.57
CA GLU A 58 1.01 -14.14 -13.98
C GLU A 58 2.04 -13.48 -13.06
N THR A 59 1.80 -12.23 -12.63
CA THR A 59 2.67 -11.54 -11.67
C THR A 59 2.61 -12.17 -10.28
N ASN A 60 1.41 -12.53 -9.81
CA ASN A 60 1.24 -13.29 -8.57
C ASN A 60 1.81 -14.70 -8.68
N ARG A 61 1.75 -15.33 -9.85
CA ARG A 61 2.39 -16.62 -10.12
C ARG A 61 3.92 -16.48 -10.08
N ALA A 62 4.49 -15.44 -10.68
CA ALA A 62 5.92 -15.15 -10.59
C ALA A 62 6.35 -14.83 -9.15
N GLY A 63 5.57 -14.00 -8.43
CA GLY A 63 5.82 -13.65 -7.04
C GLY A 63 5.65 -14.83 -6.08
N SER A 64 4.64 -15.67 -6.28
CA SER A 64 4.45 -16.90 -5.50
C SER A 64 5.44 -18.00 -5.88
N ILE A 65 5.91 -18.07 -7.12
CA ILE A 65 7.03 -18.94 -7.52
C ILE A 65 8.31 -18.45 -6.86
N ASN A 66 8.58 -17.14 -6.81
CA ASN A 66 9.75 -16.59 -6.13
C ASN A 66 9.67 -16.81 -4.62
N LEU A 67 8.52 -16.58 -4.00
CA LEU A 67 8.32 -16.83 -2.57
C LEU A 67 8.37 -18.33 -2.26
N ALA A 68 7.73 -19.18 -3.07
CA ALA A 68 7.77 -20.64 -2.93
C ALA A 68 9.16 -21.21 -3.22
N ALA A 69 9.91 -20.64 -4.16
CA ALA A 69 11.30 -20.98 -4.42
C ALA A 69 12.20 -20.52 -3.27
N HIS A 70 11.96 -19.34 -2.68
CA HIS A 70 12.75 -18.85 -1.54
C HIS A 70 12.41 -19.62 -0.26
N THR A 71 11.13 -19.86 0.03
CA THR A 71 10.70 -20.72 1.14
C THR A 71 11.05 -22.18 0.88
N GLY A 72 11.09 -22.61 -0.38
CA GLY A 72 11.47 -23.95 -0.82
C GLY A 72 12.98 -24.15 -0.75
N GLU A 73 13.79 -23.13 -1.05
CA GLU A 73 15.23 -23.10 -0.80
C GLU A 73 15.52 -23.08 0.69
N LEU A 74 14.84 -22.25 1.48
CA LEU A 74 14.91 -22.27 2.95
C LEU A 74 14.50 -23.63 3.50
N ARG A 75 13.42 -24.22 2.99
CA ARG A 75 12.93 -25.55 3.39
C ARG A 75 13.87 -26.66 2.94
N LEU A 76 14.41 -26.62 1.73
CA LEU A 76 15.41 -27.57 1.24
C LEU A 76 16.75 -27.39 1.97
N LEU A 77 17.10 -26.17 2.40
CA LEU A 77 18.23 -25.91 3.30
C LEU A 77 17.99 -26.51 4.69
N LEU A 78 16.74 -26.43 5.19
CA LEU A 78 16.28 -27.02 6.45
C LEU A 78 16.00 -28.54 6.38
N GLU A 79 15.81 -29.11 5.19
CA GLU A 79 15.53 -30.53 4.96
C GLU A 79 16.79 -31.30 4.51
N ARG A 80 17.68 -30.70 3.71
CA ARG A 80 18.98 -31.31 3.31
C ARG A 80 19.96 -31.39 4.47
N LYS A 81 19.86 -30.46 5.42
CA LYS A 81 20.43 -30.63 6.74
C LYS A 81 19.25 -30.96 7.63
N PRO A 82 19.03 -32.22 8.06
CA PRO A 82 18.20 -32.41 9.24
C PRO A 82 18.72 -31.40 10.26
N VAL A 83 17.83 -30.58 10.82
CA VAL A 83 18.17 -29.74 11.97
C VAL A 83 18.51 -30.73 13.09
N GLN A 84 19.71 -31.29 13.04
CA GLN A 84 20.40 -32.02 14.08
C GLN A 84 20.72 -30.98 15.12
N HIS A 85 19.65 -30.59 15.82
CA HIS A 85 19.57 -29.44 16.70
C HIS A 85 19.84 -28.14 15.92
N ALA A 86 19.05 -27.10 16.18
CA ALA A 86 19.59 -25.77 15.97
C ALA A 86 20.72 -25.70 17.00
N VAL A 87 21.94 -26.11 16.60
CA VAL A 87 23.11 -25.98 17.46
C VAL A 87 23.33 -24.49 17.53
N TRP A 88 22.84 -23.90 18.62
CA TRP A 88 23.17 -22.53 18.97
C TRP A 88 24.68 -22.39 18.84
N ASN A 89 25.14 -21.31 18.21
CA ASN A 89 26.58 -21.12 18.10
C ASN A 89 27.16 -21.16 19.50
N GLU A 90 28.14 -22.03 19.71
CA GLU A 90 28.85 -22.03 20.99
C GLU A 90 29.55 -20.68 21.14
N PRO A 91 29.51 -20.08 22.35
CA PRO A 91 30.26 -18.87 22.63
C PRO A 91 31.75 -19.13 22.33
N PRO A 92 32.53 -18.09 21.95
CA PRO A 92 33.95 -18.28 21.69
C PRO A 92 34.65 -18.88 22.92
N ALA A 93 35.44 -19.94 22.73
CA ALA A 93 36.13 -20.67 23.80
C ALA A 93 37.05 -19.80 24.69
N GLN A 94 37.38 -18.59 24.22
CA GLN A 94 38.32 -17.66 24.85
C GLN A 94 37.61 -16.51 25.59
N TRP A 95 36.27 -16.44 25.52
CA TRP A 95 35.49 -15.43 26.22
C TRP A 95 35.35 -15.82 27.69
N PRO A 96 35.82 -14.99 28.63
CA PRO A 96 35.62 -15.30 30.04
C PRO A 96 34.14 -15.13 30.38
N ALA A 97 33.55 -16.15 31.00
CA ALA A 97 32.26 -16.11 31.71
C ALA A 97 30.96 -16.18 30.88
N TRP A 98 30.89 -16.97 29.79
CA TRP A 98 29.57 -17.39 29.31
C TRP A 98 28.98 -18.45 30.24
N GLU A 99 27.88 -18.13 30.90
CA GLU A 99 27.17 -19.05 31.79
C GLU A 99 26.41 -20.11 30.96
N PRO A 100 26.66 -21.41 31.15
CA PRO A 100 26.00 -22.47 30.37
C PRO A 100 24.47 -22.45 30.47
N ASP A 101 23.94 -21.98 31.61
CA ASP A 101 22.50 -21.88 31.88
C ASP A 101 21.89 -20.52 31.48
N SER A 102 22.69 -19.67 30.83
CA SER A 102 22.23 -18.36 30.34
C SER A 102 21.08 -18.52 29.34
N PRO A 103 19.97 -17.80 29.49
CA PRO A 103 18.87 -17.82 28.53
C PRO A 103 19.18 -17.05 27.24
N PHE A 104 20.36 -16.40 27.16
CA PHE A 104 20.79 -15.63 26.00
C PHE A 104 21.47 -16.53 24.96
N ILE A 105 21.45 -16.13 23.69
CA ILE A 105 22.07 -16.88 22.59
C ILE A 105 23.23 -16.09 21.98
N TRP A 106 24.28 -16.80 21.56
CA TRP A 106 25.38 -16.21 20.82
C TRP A 106 25.05 -16.10 19.33
N VAL A 107 25.05 -14.88 18.81
CA VAL A 107 24.84 -14.59 17.39
C VAL A 107 26.12 -13.96 16.82
N PRO A 108 26.78 -14.58 15.83
CA PRO A 108 27.90 -13.98 15.13
C PRO A 108 27.49 -12.63 14.54
N LYS A 109 28.36 -11.62 14.62
CA LYS A 109 28.07 -10.28 14.09
C LYS A 109 27.66 -10.30 12.61
N THR A 110 28.23 -11.23 11.83
CA THR A 110 27.91 -11.44 10.42
C THR A 110 26.47 -11.90 10.16
N GLN A 111 25.77 -12.39 11.18
CA GLN A 111 24.39 -12.88 11.08
C GLN A 111 23.36 -11.82 11.52
N ILE A 112 23.80 -10.69 12.11
CA ILE A 112 22.88 -9.67 12.61
C ILE A 112 22.08 -9.03 11.46
N ASP A 113 22.71 -8.85 10.30
CA ASP A 113 22.08 -8.28 9.11
C ASP A 113 20.97 -9.15 8.52
N HIS A 114 20.86 -10.41 8.95
CA HIS A 114 19.78 -11.33 8.55
C HIS A 114 18.59 -11.33 9.51
N LEU A 115 18.70 -10.64 10.64
CA LEU A 115 17.62 -10.54 11.60
C LEU A 115 16.73 -9.34 11.25
N ALA A 116 15.47 -9.61 10.89
CA ALA A 116 14.50 -8.58 10.61
C ALA A 116 13.94 -8.03 11.93
N PHE A 117 14.44 -6.86 12.35
CA PHE A 117 13.90 -6.13 13.49
C PHE A 117 13.52 -4.71 13.09
N ASP A 118 12.37 -4.26 13.56
CA ASP A 118 12.06 -2.83 13.56
C ASP A 118 12.91 -2.15 14.63
N ILE A 119 13.96 -1.46 14.21
CA ILE A 119 14.89 -0.75 15.10
C ILE A 119 14.43 0.66 15.46
N PHE A 120 13.50 1.20 14.68
CA PHE A 120 12.93 2.53 14.85
C PHE A 120 11.44 2.43 15.19
N ASP A 121 10.94 3.35 16.02
CA ASP A 121 9.50 3.54 16.20
C ASP A 121 8.88 4.31 15.01
N GLY A 122 7.56 4.53 15.06
CA GLY A 122 6.85 5.27 14.01
C GLY A 122 7.30 6.73 13.82
N SER A 123 8.04 7.30 14.77
CA SER A 123 8.59 8.67 14.70
C SER A 123 10.06 8.71 14.27
N GLY A 124 10.67 7.57 13.98
CA GLY A 124 12.09 7.46 13.61
C GLY A 124 13.05 7.42 14.79
N ARG A 125 12.55 7.31 16.03
CA ARG A 125 13.42 7.15 17.21
C ARG A 125 13.88 5.72 17.32
N ILE A 126 15.11 5.53 17.74
CA ILE A 126 15.66 4.19 18.04
C ILE A 126 14.93 3.62 19.24
N LEU A 127 14.44 2.39 19.12
CA LEU A 127 13.79 1.71 20.24
C LEU A 127 14.80 1.42 21.37
N PRO A 128 14.40 1.54 22.65
CA PRO A 128 15.32 1.43 23.79
C PRO A 128 16.19 0.16 23.81
N GLN A 129 15.66 -0.97 23.37
CA GLN A 129 16.42 -2.22 23.32
C GLN A 129 17.62 -2.17 22.36
N PHE A 130 17.56 -1.35 21.31
CA PHE A 130 18.64 -1.22 20.34
C PHE A 130 19.70 -0.20 20.76
N THR A 131 19.41 0.69 21.70
CA THR A 131 20.46 1.60 22.21
C THR A 131 21.58 0.82 22.89
N ASN A 132 21.24 -0.26 23.59
CA ASN A 132 22.21 -1.17 24.20
C ASN A 132 22.95 -2.00 23.16
N LEU A 133 22.24 -2.52 22.15
CA LEU A 133 22.85 -3.31 21.06
C LEU A 133 23.94 -2.51 20.32
N PHE A 134 23.68 -1.24 20.04
CA PHE A 134 24.62 -0.36 19.35
C PHE A 134 25.60 0.36 20.29
N ALA A 135 25.58 0.04 21.60
CA ALA A 135 26.41 0.68 22.63
C ALA A 135 26.36 2.21 22.56
N LEU A 136 25.16 2.76 22.43
CA LEU A 136 24.90 4.19 22.41
C LEU A 136 24.89 4.75 23.83
N THR A 137 25.64 5.82 24.06
CA THR A 137 25.48 6.60 25.30
C THR A 137 24.16 7.36 25.29
N ARG A 138 23.62 7.70 26.46
CA ARG A 138 22.40 8.51 26.58
C ARG A 138 22.45 9.79 25.74
N ARG A 139 23.59 10.50 25.76
CA ARG A 139 23.80 11.73 24.98
C ARG A 139 23.73 11.47 23.47
N GLN A 140 24.33 10.38 22.98
CA GLN A 140 24.27 10.02 21.57
C GLN A 140 22.86 9.61 21.16
N THR A 141 22.15 8.83 22.00
CA THR A 141 20.76 8.46 21.74
C THR A 141 19.86 9.70 21.65
N GLU A 142 19.98 10.64 22.59
CA GLU A 142 19.17 11.87 22.59
C GLU A 142 19.48 12.76 21.38
N ALA A 143 20.75 12.88 20.98
CA ALA A 143 21.15 13.64 19.80
C ALA A 143 20.64 12.98 18.51
N LEU A 144 20.86 11.67 18.36
CA LEU A 144 20.45 10.91 17.19
C LEU A 144 18.92 10.87 17.04
N ASN A 145 18.19 10.57 18.11
CA ASN A 145 16.71 10.55 18.07
C ASN A 145 16.11 11.92 17.72
N ARG A 146 16.77 13.02 18.09
CA ARG A 146 16.34 14.36 17.68
C ARG A 146 16.53 14.55 16.18
N GLU A 147 17.75 14.30 15.69
CA GLU A 147 18.07 14.45 14.25
C GLU A 147 17.16 13.55 13.39
N LEU A 148 17.00 12.27 13.75
CA LEU A 148 16.16 11.33 12.99
C LEU A 148 14.68 11.73 13.01
N ARG A 149 14.14 12.13 14.15
CA ARG A 149 12.75 12.60 14.24
C ARG A 149 12.53 13.83 13.37
N ASP A 150 13.43 14.81 13.43
CA ASP A 150 13.31 16.04 12.65
C ASP A 150 13.38 15.73 11.13
N ILE A 151 14.15 14.71 10.71
CA ILE A 151 14.19 14.23 9.32
C ILE A 151 12.88 13.53 8.93
N VAL A 152 12.33 12.67 9.80
CA VAL A 152 11.06 11.98 9.56
C VAL A 152 9.91 12.98 9.46
N GLU A 153 9.87 13.99 10.33
CA GLU A 153 8.87 15.06 10.27
C GLU A 153 8.94 15.84 8.95
N GLN A 154 10.14 16.19 8.49
CA GLN A 154 10.35 16.83 7.19
C GLN A 154 9.93 15.94 6.03
N TYR A 155 10.23 14.64 6.09
CA TYR A 155 9.80 13.68 5.09
C TYR A 155 8.27 13.56 5.06
N SER A 156 7.62 13.42 6.21
CA SER A 156 6.16 13.36 6.33
C SER A 156 5.50 14.61 5.74
N ALA A 157 6.05 15.79 6.01
CA ALA A 157 5.55 17.04 5.42
C ALA A 157 5.72 17.08 3.89
N LEU A 158 6.85 16.56 3.38
CA LEU A 158 7.09 16.45 1.95
C LEU A 158 6.14 15.43 1.29
N GLU A 159 5.99 14.24 1.87
CA GLU A 159 5.07 13.20 1.40
C GLU A 159 3.62 13.71 1.35
N LEU A 160 3.18 14.42 2.40
CA LEU A 160 1.86 15.02 2.47
C LEU A 160 1.60 16.05 1.34
N ARG A 161 2.62 16.81 0.92
CA ARG A 161 2.49 17.78 -0.18
C ARG A 161 2.29 17.11 -1.54
N HIS A 162 2.81 15.90 -1.72
CA HIS A 162 2.71 15.12 -2.95
C HIS A 162 1.46 14.23 -2.98
N ALA A 163 0.92 13.90 -1.80
CA ALA A 163 -0.27 13.08 -1.65
C ALA A 163 -1.52 13.77 -2.20
N HIS A 164 -2.31 13.04 -2.99
CA HIS A 164 -3.60 13.52 -3.48
C HIS A 164 -4.62 12.37 -3.61
N PRO A 165 -5.93 12.65 -3.45
CA PRO A 165 -6.97 11.67 -3.70
C PRO A 165 -7.04 11.27 -5.18
N THR A 166 -7.38 10.01 -5.45
CA THR A 166 -7.60 9.49 -6.80
C THR A 166 -8.78 8.51 -6.82
N ASN A 167 -9.42 8.38 -7.98
CA ASN A 167 -10.48 7.38 -8.24
C ASN A 167 -9.90 6.04 -8.72
N SER A 168 -8.58 5.94 -8.90
CA SER A 168 -7.89 4.71 -9.28
C SER A 168 -7.63 3.86 -8.04
N HIS A 169 -8.60 3.02 -7.70
CA HIS A 169 -8.51 2.13 -6.55
C HIS A 169 -7.60 0.91 -6.80
N LEU A 170 -6.94 0.43 -5.74
CA LEU A 170 -6.16 -0.80 -5.80
C LEU A 170 -7.07 -2.05 -5.92
N PRO A 171 -6.57 -3.15 -6.52
CA PRO A 171 -7.33 -4.39 -6.62
C PRO A 171 -7.91 -4.86 -5.28
N GLY A 172 -9.17 -5.32 -5.29
CA GLY A 172 -9.90 -5.74 -4.09
C GLY A 172 -10.74 -4.64 -3.43
N ILE A 173 -10.63 -3.40 -3.90
CA ILE A 173 -11.48 -2.27 -3.52
C ILE A 173 -12.55 -2.10 -4.59
N ASP A 174 -13.81 -2.30 -4.22
CA ASP A 174 -14.95 -2.14 -5.11
C ASP A 174 -15.91 -1.08 -4.55
N PRO A 175 -15.89 0.17 -5.05
CA PRO A 175 -16.73 1.25 -4.53
C PRO A 175 -18.24 0.94 -4.46
N SER A 176 -18.72 -0.07 -5.19
CA SER A 176 -20.12 -0.52 -5.09
C SER A 176 -20.44 -1.23 -3.77
N GLN A 177 -19.44 -1.79 -3.09
CA GLN A 177 -19.57 -2.53 -1.83
C GLN A 177 -19.51 -1.64 -0.59
N GLY A 178 -19.24 -0.34 -0.75
CA GLY A 178 -19.19 0.62 0.34
C GLY A 178 -18.27 1.81 0.03
N PRO A 179 -18.35 2.89 0.84
CA PRO A 179 -17.49 4.06 0.69
C PRO A 179 -16.01 3.67 0.61
N ALA A 180 -15.34 4.16 -0.42
CA ALA A 180 -13.93 3.90 -0.66
C ALA A 180 -13.21 5.20 -1.01
N LEU A 181 -11.97 5.31 -0.56
CA LEU A 181 -11.08 6.41 -0.88
C LEU A 181 -9.70 5.84 -1.19
N THR A 182 -9.05 6.40 -2.21
CA THR A 182 -7.65 6.10 -2.51
C THR A 182 -6.85 7.37 -2.54
N ILE A 183 -5.68 7.34 -1.91
CA ILE A 183 -4.65 8.36 -2.09
C ILE A 183 -3.52 7.79 -2.93
N GLU A 184 -2.95 8.65 -3.75
CA GLU A 184 -1.76 8.42 -4.52
C GLU A 184 -0.70 9.43 -4.10
N VAL A 185 0.50 8.93 -3.87
CA VAL A 185 1.71 9.71 -3.64
C VAL A 185 2.65 9.35 -4.79
N PRO A 186 2.88 10.25 -5.75
CA PRO A 186 3.85 10.04 -6.83
C PRO A 186 5.26 9.79 -6.30
N GLU A 187 6.18 9.38 -7.18
CA GLU A 187 7.60 9.39 -6.82
C GLU A 187 8.11 10.82 -6.66
N PHE A 188 8.95 11.06 -5.66
CA PHE A 188 9.56 12.36 -5.37
C PHE A 188 11.00 12.22 -4.85
N ALA A 189 11.69 11.16 -5.29
CA ALA A 189 13.03 10.79 -4.84
C ALA A 189 14.05 11.94 -4.92
N GLN A 190 13.97 12.76 -5.99
CA GLN A 190 14.88 13.90 -6.18
C GLN A 190 14.73 14.96 -5.07
N GLU A 191 13.49 15.25 -4.65
CA GLU A 191 13.21 16.21 -3.57
C GLU A 191 13.57 15.64 -2.19
N ALA A 192 13.45 14.32 -2.01
CA ALA A 192 13.74 13.63 -0.76
C ALA A 192 15.21 13.19 -0.59
N GLU A 193 16.03 13.22 -1.66
CA GLU A 193 17.45 12.83 -1.60
C GLU A 193 18.25 13.60 -0.53
N PRO A 194 18.06 14.92 -0.31
CA PRO A 194 18.73 15.63 0.79
C PRO A 194 18.37 15.07 2.17
N LEU A 195 17.13 14.59 2.38
CA LEU A 195 16.70 13.98 3.64
C LEU A 195 17.35 12.61 3.85
N LYS A 196 17.46 11.81 2.78
CA LYS A 196 18.17 10.54 2.79
C LYS A 196 19.65 10.70 3.12
N VAL A 197 20.30 11.70 2.53
CA VAL A 197 21.70 12.05 2.84
C VAL A 197 21.85 12.49 4.29
N GLN A 198 20.95 13.35 4.79
CA GLN A 198 20.93 13.76 6.20
C GLN A 198 20.73 12.58 7.14
N PHE A 199 19.88 11.62 6.78
CA PHE A 199 19.62 10.41 7.56
C PHE A 199 20.89 9.55 7.71
N ASP A 200 21.57 9.25 6.60
CA ASP A 200 22.84 8.51 6.61
C ASP A 200 23.93 9.27 7.39
N GLN A 201 24.02 10.59 7.21
CA GLN A 201 24.97 11.43 7.95
C GLN A 201 24.70 11.45 9.46
N ALA A 202 23.44 11.56 9.88
CA ALA A 202 23.05 11.54 11.29
C ALA A 202 23.48 10.22 11.94
N LEU A 203 23.27 9.10 11.26
CA LEU A 203 23.73 7.79 11.71
C LEU A 203 25.26 7.74 11.82
N ARG A 204 25.99 8.08 10.75
CA ARG A 204 27.46 8.01 10.73
C ARG A 204 28.11 8.92 11.76
N LYS A 205 27.59 10.13 11.94
CA LYS A 205 28.06 11.10 12.93
C LYS A 205 27.96 10.57 14.36
N ASN A 206 26.85 9.90 14.70
CA ASN A 206 26.59 9.44 16.08
C ASN A 206 27.13 8.03 16.36
N LEU A 207 27.13 7.15 15.36
CA LEU A 207 27.49 5.73 15.49
C LEU A 207 28.89 5.39 14.97
N GLY A 208 29.44 6.21 14.07
CA GLY A 208 30.58 5.84 13.23
C GLY A 208 30.16 4.93 12.07
N GLN A 209 31.08 4.72 11.11
CA GLN A 209 30.80 4.05 9.84
C GLN A 209 30.16 2.66 10.00
N GLN A 210 30.85 1.74 10.69
CA GLN A 210 30.44 0.33 10.78
C GLN A 210 29.07 0.14 11.45
N ARG A 211 28.80 0.88 12.54
CA ARG A 211 27.52 0.78 13.26
C ARG A 211 26.39 1.45 12.49
N ALA A 212 26.66 2.52 11.75
CA ALA A 212 25.68 3.16 10.89
C ALA A 212 25.27 2.23 9.74
N GLU A 213 26.21 1.55 9.09
CA GLU A 213 25.93 0.56 8.04
C GLU A 213 25.06 -0.58 8.54
N MET A 214 25.42 -1.15 9.70
CA MET A 214 24.62 -2.19 10.36
C MET A 214 23.20 -1.69 10.67
N MET A 215 23.06 -0.46 11.19
CA MET A 215 21.76 0.12 11.47
C MET A 215 20.92 0.34 10.19
N MET A 216 21.54 0.79 9.10
CA MET A 216 20.87 0.94 7.79
C MET A 216 20.42 -0.41 7.22
N ASN A 217 21.21 -1.47 7.39
CA ASN A 217 20.86 -2.80 6.92
C ASN A 217 19.68 -3.38 7.70
N VAL A 218 19.76 -3.37 9.05
CA VAL A 218 18.69 -3.90 9.90
C VAL A 218 17.42 -3.05 9.77
N GLY A 219 17.54 -1.74 9.67
CA GLY A 219 16.41 -0.80 9.51
C GLY A 219 15.82 -0.72 8.11
N ARG A 220 16.30 -1.52 7.15
CA ARG A 220 15.87 -1.40 5.74
C ARG A 220 14.37 -1.61 5.55
N SER A 221 13.76 -2.56 6.26
CA SER A 221 12.30 -2.79 6.19
C SER A 221 11.55 -1.54 6.65
N TRP A 222 11.92 -1.00 7.81
CA TRP A 222 11.32 0.21 8.35
C TRP A 222 11.49 1.41 7.40
N ILE A 223 12.66 1.60 6.78
CA ILE A 223 12.89 2.68 5.80
C ILE A 223 12.00 2.49 4.56
N GLY A 224 11.88 1.25 4.06
CA GLY A 224 11.01 0.93 2.94
C GLY A 224 9.53 1.16 3.26
N GLU A 225 9.07 0.72 4.43
CA GLU A 225 7.67 0.78 4.83
C GLU A 225 7.25 2.19 5.28
N ARG A 226 8.06 2.85 6.11
CA ARG A 226 7.71 4.16 6.69
C ARG A 226 8.07 5.31 5.78
N LEU A 227 9.27 5.28 5.20
CA LEU A 227 9.77 6.38 4.37
C LEU A 227 9.65 6.08 2.87
N ASN A 228 9.03 4.97 2.46
CA ASN A 228 8.88 4.59 1.06
C ASN A 228 10.21 4.65 0.29
N ASN A 229 11.31 4.24 0.94
CA ASN A 229 12.69 4.45 0.45
C ASN A 229 12.98 5.89 0.02
N PHE A 230 12.53 6.87 0.82
CA PHE A 230 12.59 8.30 0.53
C PHE A 230 11.88 8.68 -0.77
N GLY A 231 10.65 8.19 -0.98
CA GLY A 231 9.84 8.53 -2.14
C GLY A 231 10.38 7.97 -3.47
N ALA A 232 11.19 6.91 -3.42
CA ALA A 232 11.80 6.28 -4.59
C ALA A 232 10.81 5.56 -5.50
N GLN A 233 9.60 5.28 -5.02
CA GLN A 233 8.53 4.65 -5.80
C GLN A 233 7.21 5.32 -5.48
N PRO A 234 6.23 5.29 -6.39
CA PRO A 234 4.89 5.74 -6.08
C PRO A 234 4.28 4.87 -4.99
N ARG A 235 3.44 5.49 -4.14
CA ARG A 235 2.68 4.82 -3.10
C ARG A 235 1.20 5.04 -3.35
N LYS A 236 0.42 3.97 -3.27
CA LYS A 236 -1.04 4.02 -3.27
C LYS A 236 -1.58 3.38 -2.02
N ILE A 237 -2.52 4.06 -1.36
CA ILE A 237 -3.24 3.54 -0.20
C ILE A 237 -4.71 3.66 -0.51
N SER A 238 -5.40 2.53 -0.60
CA SER A 238 -6.84 2.45 -0.79
C SER A 238 -7.49 1.90 0.46
N ILE A 239 -8.51 2.60 0.95
CA ILE A 239 -9.30 2.18 2.11
C ILE A 239 -10.74 2.10 1.66
N GLN A 240 -11.37 0.97 1.96
CA GLN A 240 -12.79 0.76 1.81
C GLN A 240 -13.42 0.41 3.14
N ARG A 241 -14.50 1.08 3.49
CA ARG A 241 -15.33 0.69 4.63
C ARG A 241 -16.21 -0.51 4.21
N ARG A 242 -16.13 -1.62 4.95
CA ARG A 242 -16.99 -2.79 4.72
C ARG A 242 -18.17 -2.85 5.69
N THR A 243 -17.92 -2.54 6.96
CA THR A 243 -18.96 -2.43 7.99
C THR A 243 -18.71 -1.19 8.85
N THR A 244 -19.54 -0.96 9.88
CA THR A 244 -19.35 0.16 10.79
C THR A 244 -17.96 0.19 11.41
N ASP A 245 -17.41 -0.99 11.72
CA ASP A 245 -16.17 -1.18 12.51
C ASP A 245 -15.05 -1.90 11.75
N SER A 246 -15.17 -2.06 10.42
CA SER A 246 -14.14 -2.75 9.65
C SER A 246 -13.82 -2.06 8.33
N TYR A 247 -12.52 -2.05 8.05
CA TYR A 247 -11.93 -1.50 6.85
C TYR A 247 -11.19 -2.58 6.09
N TYR A 248 -11.31 -2.53 4.78
CA TYR A 248 -10.42 -3.23 3.88
C TYR A 248 -9.38 -2.22 3.38
N ILE A 249 -8.10 -2.52 3.63
CA ILE A 249 -6.98 -1.64 3.31
C ILE A 249 -6.12 -2.37 2.30
N ALA A 250 -5.87 -1.73 1.17
CA ALA A 250 -4.90 -2.17 0.18
C ALA A 250 -3.81 -1.11 0.06
N MET A 251 -2.55 -1.54 0.05
CA MET A 251 -1.40 -0.65 -0.09
C MET A 251 -0.44 -1.20 -1.14
N GLN A 252 0.07 -0.30 -1.97
CA GLN A 252 1.17 -0.56 -2.88
C GLN A 252 2.27 0.44 -2.56
N SER A 253 3.47 -0.06 -2.27
CA SER A 253 4.64 0.75 -1.95
C SER A 253 5.93 0.02 -2.32
N SER A 254 7.08 0.62 -2.03
CA SER A 254 8.38 -0.03 -2.21
C SER A 254 8.61 -1.26 -1.32
N ALA A 255 7.85 -1.40 -0.24
CA ALA A 255 7.86 -2.59 0.61
C ALA A 255 6.99 -3.75 0.05
N GLY A 256 6.29 -3.52 -1.07
CA GLY A 256 5.43 -4.50 -1.73
C GLY A 256 3.95 -4.18 -1.63
N TRP A 257 3.14 -5.21 -1.86
CA TRP A 257 1.67 -5.14 -1.83
C TRP A 257 1.13 -5.74 -0.53
N LEU A 258 0.26 -5.01 0.15
CA LEU A 258 -0.41 -5.44 1.36
C LEU A 258 -1.92 -5.31 1.20
N SER A 259 -2.66 -6.34 1.59
CA SER A 259 -4.13 -6.33 1.63
C SER A 259 -4.61 -6.99 2.90
N MET A 260 -5.40 -6.25 3.69
CA MET A 260 -5.93 -6.75 4.96
C MET A 260 -7.34 -6.21 5.22
N GLY A 261 -8.23 -7.08 5.72
CA GLY A 261 -9.45 -6.65 6.40
C GLY A 261 -9.15 -6.50 7.90
N ARG A 262 -9.19 -5.28 8.43
CA ARG A 262 -8.88 -5.00 9.85
C ARG A 262 -9.86 -4.02 10.48
N PRO A 263 -9.99 -4.05 11.83
CA PRO A 263 -10.78 -3.07 12.56
C PRO A 263 -10.08 -1.71 12.74
N ASN A 264 -8.75 -1.62 12.64
CA ASN A 264 -8.00 -0.36 12.82
C ASN A 264 -7.06 -0.02 11.66
N LEU A 265 -6.84 1.28 11.47
CA LEU A 265 -5.86 1.83 10.51
C LEU A 265 -4.47 2.04 11.13
N GLU A 266 -4.38 2.02 12.46
CA GLU A 266 -3.16 2.31 13.21
C GLU A 266 -2.04 1.34 12.86
N GLY A 267 -0.85 1.90 12.64
CA GLY A 267 0.34 1.13 12.28
C GLY A 267 0.42 0.75 10.80
N LEU A 268 -0.69 0.75 10.05
CA LEU A 268 -0.75 0.43 8.63
C LEU A 268 -0.62 1.67 7.74
N VAL A 269 -1.41 2.70 8.03
CA VAL A 269 -1.38 3.96 7.28
C VAL A 269 -0.44 4.94 8.00
N PRO A 270 0.47 5.63 7.30
CA PRO A 270 1.28 6.68 7.90
C PRO A 270 0.40 7.75 8.56
N PRO A 271 0.66 8.15 9.83
CA PRO A 271 -0.22 9.03 10.59
C PRO A 271 -0.54 10.35 9.88
N HIS A 272 0.43 10.96 9.20
CA HIS A 272 0.24 12.22 8.47
C HIS A 272 -0.65 12.09 7.23
N LEU A 273 -0.88 10.88 6.71
CA LEU A 273 -1.78 10.61 5.59
C LEU A 273 -3.19 10.19 6.04
N ILE A 274 -3.39 9.89 7.32
CA ILE A 274 -4.71 9.51 7.87
C ILE A 274 -5.73 10.63 7.66
N THR A 275 -5.28 11.89 7.68
CA THR A 275 -6.11 13.09 7.47
C THR A 275 -6.92 13.03 6.18
N PHE A 276 -6.40 12.44 5.10
CA PHE A 276 -7.17 12.27 3.86
C PHE A 276 -8.37 11.35 4.03
N PHE A 277 -8.29 10.39 4.94
CA PHE A 277 -9.32 9.39 5.18
C PHE A 277 -10.31 9.79 6.28
N GLU A 278 -10.13 10.93 6.95
CA GLU A 278 -11.07 11.44 7.95
C GLU A 278 -12.52 11.48 7.48
N PRO A 279 -12.86 11.89 6.24
CA PRO A 279 -14.24 11.86 5.76
C PRO A 279 -14.83 10.44 5.70
N LEU A 280 -14.00 9.43 5.47
CA LEU A 280 -14.40 8.02 5.49
C LEU A 280 -14.61 7.51 6.93
N LEU A 281 -13.81 8.01 7.87
CA LEU A 281 -13.83 7.65 9.28
C LEU A 281 -14.97 8.36 10.06
N ALA A 282 -15.25 9.62 9.75
CA ALA A 282 -16.24 10.45 10.43
C ALA A 282 -17.70 10.03 10.17
N GLN A 283 -17.96 9.24 9.11
CA GLN A 283 -19.27 8.62 8.85
C GLN A 283 -19.70 7.59 9.94
N HIS A 284 -18.95 7.50 11.03
CA HIS A 284 -19.29 6.77 12.25
C HIS A 284 -20.37 7.49 13.09
N ASP A 285 -20.38 8.83 13.13
CA ASP A 285 -21.12 9.54 14.20
C ASP A 285 -22.56 9.97 13.84
N GLU A 286 -22.91 10.06 12.56
CA GLU A 286 -24.23 10.61 12.17
C GLU A 286 -25.40 9.60 12.26
N ARG A 287 -25.14 8.29 12.41
CA ARG A 287 -26.21 7.27 12.48
C ARG A 287 -26.57 6.80 13.88
N SER A 288 -25.83 7.19 14.92
CA SER A 288 -26.18 6.89 16.33
C SER A 288 -27.05 7.97 17.00
N SER A 289 -27.49 8.99 16.25
CA SER A 289 -28.39 10.05 16.75
C SER A 289 -29.77 10.07 16.07
N LYS A 290 -30.26 8.94 15.55
CA LYS A 290 -31.65 8.80 15.10
C LYS A 290 -32.33 7.60 15.74
#